data_AF-A0A0L7L6E8-F1
#
_entry.id   AF-A0A0L7L6E8-F1
#
_cell.length_a   1.000
_cell.length_b   1.000
_cell.length_c   1.000
_cell.angle_alpha   90.00
_cell.angle_beta   90.00
_cell.angle_gamma   90.00
#
_symmetry.space_group_name_H-M   'P 1'
#
loop_
_entity.id
_entity.type
_entity.pdbx_description
1 polymer ?
#
loop_
_entity_poly.entity_id
_entity_poly.type
_entity_poly.pdbx_seq_one_letter_code
_entity_poly.pdbx_strand_id
1 'polypeptide(L)'
;MDPLRPTIFAFACVLAITAAELHPVSDKFIDLMNSKQTTWTAGRNFPPNTPLKHHKKLQGVHPDYSVNSLPRFKHDAEIIVHLPDSLTLAINGPTAPL
;
A
#
# COMPACT_ATOMS: atom_id res chain seq x y z
N MET A 1 -12.77 10.00 47.51
CA MET A 1 -12.09 9.79 46.22
C MET A 1 -12.97 10.42 45.16
N ASP A 2 -12.64 11.63 44.70
CA ASP A 2 -13.51 12.38 43.80
C ASP A 2 -13.52 11.74 42.40
N PRO A 3 -14.67 11.25 41.90
CA PRO A 3 -14.75 10.56 40.61
C PRO A 3 -14.52 11.51 39.42
N LEU A 4 -14.57 12.82 39.65
CA LEU A 4 -14.34 13.84 38.63
C LEU A 4 -12.91 13.78 38.06
N ARG A 5 -11.91 13.47 38.89
CA ARG A 5 -10.49 13.45 38.52
C ARG A 5 -10.12 12.33 37.53
N PRO A 6 -10.50 11.05 37.76
CA PRO A 6 -10.28 9.99 36.77
C PRO A 6 -11.13 10.20 35.50
N THR A 7 -12.31 10.81 35.62
CA THR A 7 -13.20 11.06 34.46
C THR A 7 -12.61 12.10 33.51
N ILE A 8 -12.10 13.22 34.05
CA ILE A 8 -11.39 14.24 33.25
C ILE A 8 -10.15 13.64 32.58
N PHE A 9 -9.40 12.81 33.32
CA PHE A 9 -8.21 12.15 32.77
C PHE A 9 -8.55 11.19 31.62
N ALA A 10 -9.58 10.36 31.80
CA ALA A 10 -10.07 9.46 30.75
C ALA A 10 -10.53 10.23 29.51
N PHE A 11 -11.27 11.33 29.68
CA PHE A 11 -11.70 12.19 28.58
C PHE A 11 -10.51 12.83 27.84
N ALA A 12 -9.51 13.32 28.58
CA ALA A 12 -8.29 13.89 28.00
C ALA A 12 -7.50 12.85 27.19
N CYS A 13 -7.40 11.61 27.68
CA CYS A 13 -6.79 10.50 26.95
C CYS A 13 -7.54 10.18 25.65
N VAL A 14 -8.88 10.11 25.69
CA VAL A 14 -9.70 9.85 24.50
C VAL A 14 -9.51 10.97 23.47
N LEU A 15 -9.55 12.23 23.89
CA LEU A 15 -9.30 13.38 23.02
C LEU A 15 -7.90 13.32 22.38
N ALA A 16 -6.87 13.01 23.16
CA ALA A 16 -5.50 12.88 22.66
C ALA A 16 -5.36 11.73 21.63
N ILE A 17 -6.04 10.60 21.84
CA ILE A 17 -6.05 9.49 20.88
C ILE A 17 -6.78 9.90 19.59
N THR A 18 -7.91 10.60 19.69
CA THR A 18 -8.64 11.08 18.50
C THR A 18 -7.91 12.17 17.73
N ALA A 19 -7.06 12.96 18.41
CA ALA A 19 -6.24 14.00 17.80
C ALA A 19 -4.90 13.47 17.25
N ALA A 20 -4.54 12.22 17.55
CA ALA A 20 -3.34 11.62 17.00
C ALA A 20 -3.52 11.37 15.50
N GLU A 21 -2.90 12.22 14.67
CA GLU A 21 -2.77 12.01 13.23
C GLU A 21 -1.97 10.73 12.96
N LEU A 22 -2.68 9.64 12.63
CA LEU A 22 -2.04 8.38 12.28
C LEU A 22 -1.53 8.46 10.85
N HIS A 23 -0.25 8.81 10.69
CA HIS A 23 0.37 8.82 9.37
C HIS A 23 0.52 7.38 8.84
N PRO A 24 -0.07 7.03 7.68
CA PRO A 24 -0.15 5.66 7.17
C PRO A 24 1.21 5.05 6.81
N VAL A 25 2.25 5.89 6.73
CA VAL A 25 3.63 5.51 6.42
C VAL A 25 4.57 6.25 7.38
N SER A 26 4.37 6.08 8.69
CA SER A 26 5.27 6.59 9.74
C SER A 26 6.52 5.70 9.86
N ASP A 27 7.61 6.20 10.47
CA ASP A 27 8.82 5.40 10.70
C ASP A 27 8.51 4.16 11.56
N LYS A 28 7.72 4.34 12.63
CA LYS A 28 7.23 3.23 13.46
C LYS A 28 6.47 2.18 12.66
N PHE A 29 5.70 2.60 11.65
CA PHE A 29 4.98 1.67 10.79
C PHE A 29 5.93 0.92 9.83
N ILE A 30 6.97 1.59 9.32
CA ILE A 30 8.03 0.99 8.51
C ILE A 30 8.80 -0.06 9.34
N ASP A 31 9.20 0.29 10.56
CA ASP A 31 9.89 -0.63 11.47
C ASP A 31 9.03 -1.84 11.82
N LEU A 32 7.74 -1.60 12.08
CA LEU A 32 6.78 -2.67 12.32
C LEU A 32 6.67 -3.61 11.12
N MET A 33 6.61 -3.08 9.89
CA MET A 33 6.59 -3.89 8.68
C MET A 33 7.88 -4.70 8.52
N ASN A 34 9.04 -4.07 8.69
CA ASN A 34 10.34 -4.74 8.63
C ASN A 34 10.52 -5.81 9.70
N SER A 35 9.92 -5.65 10.87
CA SER A 35 9.94 -6.69 11.91
C SER A 35 9.12 -7.94 11.56
N LYS A 36 8.20 -7.85 10.60
CA LYS A 36 7.27 -8.93 10.23
C LYS A 36 7.53 -9.55 8.86
N GLN A 37 8.11 -8.81 7.92
CA GLN A 37 8.32 -9.25 6.55
C GLN A 37 9.72 -9.85 6.36
N THR A 38 9.80 -10.93 5.59
CA THR A 38 11.07 -11.66 5.36
C THR A 38 11.53 -11.62 3.91
N THR A 39 10.63 -11.34 2.97
CA THR A 39 10.90 -11.41 1.51
C THR A 39 11.13 -10.04 0.88
N TRP A 40 10.89 -8.96 1.61
CA TRP A 40 11.10 -7.58 1.16
C TRP A 40 11.34 -6.65 2.35
N THR A 41 12.01 -5.52 2.10
CA THR A 41 12.30 -4.49 3.10
C THR A 41 11.48 -3.25 2.81
N ALA A 42 10.69 -2.80 3.79
CA ALA A 42 9.96 -1.55 3.75
C ALA A 42 10.92 -0.36 3.87
N GLY A 43 10.66 0.68 3.09
CA GLY A 43 11.42 1.93 3.08
C GLY A 43 10.54 3.15 2.81
N ARG A 44 11.15 4.33 2.93
CA ARG A 44 10.50 5.64 2.75
C ARG A 44 10.43 5.99 1.26
N ASN A 45 9.25 5.87 0.66
CA ASN A 45 9.03 6.20 -0.77
C ASN A 45 8.46 7.62 -1.00
N PHE A 46 7.85 8.23 0.01
CA PHE A 46 7.27 9.57 -0.05
C PHE A 46 7.84 10.43 1.08
N PRO A 47 7.97 11.76 0.92
CA PRO A 47 8.35 12.66 2.02
C PRO A 47 7.49 12.43 3.28
N PRO A 48 8.05 12.59 4.50
CA PRO A 48 7.33 12.30 5.75
C PRO A 48 6.02 13.06 5.94
N ASN A 49 5.91 14.25 5.33
CA ASN A 49 4.75 15.12 5.44
C ASN A 49 3.80 15.02 4.22
N THR A 50 3.93 13.97 3.41
CA THR A 50 3.03 13.75 2.28
C THR A 50 1.61 13.48 2.79
N PRO A 51 0.61 14.30 2.42
CA PRO A 51 -0.73 14.16 2.96
C PRO A 51 -1.39 12.85 2.50
N LEU A 52 -2.25 12.27 3.33
CA LEU A 52 -3.02 11.05 2.98
C LEU A 52 -3.81 11.23 1.67
N LYS A 53 -4.27 12.45 1.38
CA LYS A 53 -4.95 12.79 0.11
C LYS A 53 -4.08 12.51 -1.12
N HIS A 54 -2.76 12.70 -1.03
CA HIS A 54 -1.84 12.40 -2.14
C HIS A 54 -1.80 10.89 -2.39
N HIS A 55 -1.63 10.09 -1.34
CA HIS A 55 -1.64 8.62 -1.43
C HIS A 55 -2.94 8.09 -2.05
N LYS A 56 -4.10 8.64 -1.66
CA LYS A 56 -5.40 8.27 -2.24
C LYS A 56 -5.51 8.62 -3.73
N LYS A 57 -4.93 9.74 -4.17
CA LYS A 57 -4.93 10.13 -5.59
C LYS A 57 -4.12 9.19 -6.48
N LEU A 58 -3.14 8.48 -5.93
CA LEU A 58 -2.37 7.47 -6.68
C LEU A 58 -3.19 6.20 -6.95
N GLN A 59 -4.28 5.98 -6.19
CA GLN A 59 -5.18 4.84 -6.37
C GLN A 59 -6.25 5.18 -7.41
N GLY A 60 -5.89 5.11 -8.70
CA GLY A 60 -6.73 5.54 -9.82
C GLY A 60 -7.76 4.52 -10.32
N VAL A 61 -7.89 3.36 -9.68
CA VAL A 61 -8.86 2.33 -10.09
C VAL A 61 -10.26 2.79 -9.73
N HIS A 62 -11.14 2.90 -10.73
CA HIS A 62 -12.55 3.24 -10.51
C HIS A 62 -13.25 2.13 -9.72
N PRO A 63 -14.02 2.44 -8.66
CA PRO A 63 -14.68 1.41 -7.85
C PRO A 63 -15.68 0.57 -8.65
N ASP A 64 -16.39 1.19 -9.60
CA ASP A 64 -17.41 0.53 -10.43
C ASP A 64 -16.87 -0.02 -11.76
N TYR A 65 -15.69 -0.66 -11.76
CA TYR A 65 -15.18 -1.29 -12.97
C TYR A 65 -15.91 -2.61 -13.25
N SER A 66 -16.62 -2.70 -14.37
CA SER A 66 -17.21 -3.96 -14.83
C SER A 66 -16.22 -4.69 -15.72
N VAL A 67 -15.65 -5.79 -15.21
CA VAL A 67 -14.79 -6.69 -16.01
C VAL A 67 -15.57 -7.52 -17.02
N ASN A 68 -16.90 -7.55 -16.91
CA ASN A 68 -17.75 -8.39 -17.76
C ASN A 68 -17.77 -7.93 -19.22
N SER A 69 -17.45 -6.67 -19.49
CA SER A 69 -17.36 -6.11 -20.85
C SER A 69 -15.97 -6.23 -21.48
N LEU A 70 -14.96 -6.69 -20.74
CA LEU A 70 -13.60 -6.82 -21.25
C LEU A 70 -13.44 -8.10 -22.08
N PRO A 71 -12.77 -8.04 -23.25
CA PRO A 71 -12.42 -9.23 -24.00
C PRO A 71 -11.60 -10.20 -23.14
N ARG A 72 -11.96 -11.48 -23.16
CA ARG A 72 -11.19 -12.54 -22.53
C ARG A 72 -10.35 -13.25 -23.59
N PHE A 73 -9.05 -13.31 -23.36
CA PHE A 73 -8.13 -14.05 -24.22
C PHE A 73 -7.86 -15.42 -23.60
N LYS A 74 -7.95 -16.49 -24.39
CA LYS A 74 -7.55 -17.84 -23.98
C LYS A 74 -6.20 -18.13 -24.62
N HIS A 75 -5.25 -18.60 -23.83
CA HIS A 75 -3.94 -19.01 -24.30
C HIS A 75 -3.91 -20.52 -24.52
N ASP A 76 -3.25 -20.96 -25.59
CA ASP A 76 -3.09 -22.39 -25.88
C ASP A 76 -2.18 -23.05 -24.84
N ALA A 77 -2.58 -24.23 -24.36
CA ALA A 77 -1.84 -24.96 -23.33
C ALA A 77 -0.40 -25.30 -23.79
N GLU A 78 -0.21 -25.54 -25.09
CA GLU A 78 1.10 -25.84 -25.68
C GLU A 78 2.07 -24.65 -25.60
N ILE A 79 1.55 -23.42 -25.67
CA ILE A 79 2.35 -22.19 -25.49
C ILE A 79 2.79 -22.08 -24.02
N ILE A 80 1.90 -22.45 -23.08
CA ILE A 80 2.16 -22.34 -21.64
C ILE A 80 3.32 -23.24 -21.21
N VAL A 81 3.44 -24.43 -21.80
CA VAL A 81 4.51 -25.42 -21.51
C VAL A 81 5.92 -24.87 -21.78
N HIS A 82 6.04 -23.87 -22.65
CA HIS A 82 7.33 -23.34 -23.10
C HIS A 82 7.66 -21.96 -22.50
N LEU A 83 6.97 -21.51 -21.44
CA LEU A 83 7.35 -20.27 -20.76
C LEU A 83 8.70 -20.41 -20.04
N PRO A 84 9.56 -19.38 -20.08
CA PRO A 84 10.80 -19.37 -19.32
C PRO A 84 10.53 -19.18 -17.81
N ASP A 85 11.44 -19.69 -16.98
CA ASP A 85 11.38 -19.54 -15.52
C ASP A 85 11.49 -18.07 -15.05
N SER A 86 12.08 -17.20 -15.89
CA SER A 86 12.17 -15.75 -15.62
C SER A 86 12.07 -14.95 -16.91
N LEU A 87 11.40 -13.80 -16.85
CA LEU A 87 11.23 -12.91 -17.99
C LEU A 87 11.37 -11.46 -17.55
N THR A 88 12.33 -10.75 -18.16
CA THR A 88 12.55 -9.32 -17.97
C THR A 88 12.30 -8.60 -19.29
N LEU A 89 11.21 -7.84 -19.38
CA LEU A 89 10.76 -7.15 -20.60
C LEU A 89 11.82 -6.20 -21.18
N ALA A 90 12.66 -5.62 -20.33
CA ALA A 90 13.72 -4.70 -20.74
C ALA A 90 14.85 -5.36 -21.56
N ILE A 91 15.09 -6.66 -21.40
CA ILE A 91 16.19 -7.38 -22.07
C ILE A 91 15.75 -8.02 -23.38
N ASN A 92 14.47 -8.40 -23.50
CA ASN A 92 13.95 -9.22 -24.60
C ASN A 92 13.07 -8.45 -25.62
N GLY A 93 12.96 -7.13 -25.49
CA GLY A 93 12.21 -6.28 -26.42
C GLY A 93 13.11 -5.65 -27.49
N PRO A 94 12.61 -5.38 -28.72
CA PRO A 94 13.34 -4.57 -29.69
C PRO A 94 13.43 -3.14 -29.14
N THR A 95 14.64 -2.73 -28.72
CA THR A 95 15.05 -1.35 -28.40
C THR A 95 13.90 -0.35 -28.22
N ALA A 96 13.19 -0.44 -27.09
CA ALA A 96 12.29 0.63 -26.66
C ALA A 96 13.15 1.68 -25.94
N PRO A 97 13.08 2.97 -26.31
CA PRO A 97 13.91 3.98 -25.67
C PRO A 97 13.50 4.20 -24.21
N LEU A 98 14.50 4.51 -23.38
CA LEU A 98 14.33 5.07 -22.03
C LEU A 98 13.69 6.46 -22.10
#